data_AF-A0A5R9FZY0-F1
#
_entry.id   AF-A0A5R9FZY0-F1
#
_cell.length_a   1.000
_cell.length_b   1.000
_cell.length_c   1.000
_cell.angle_alpha   90.00
_cell.angle_beta   90.00
_cell.angle_gamma   90.00
#
_symmetry.space_group_name_H-M   'P 1'
#
loop_
_entity.id
_entity.type
_entity.pdbx_description
1 polymer ?
#
loop_
_entity_poly.entity_id
_entity_poly.type
_entity_poly.pdbx_seq_one_letter_code
_entity_poly.pdbx_strand_id
1 'polypeptide(L)'
;MRTEAQGWTIVHQKRTQWLGEFDGVFLGERDGNWLAGRMFRGQSMHDGFDENGEWWYANQYAWKAEHEASRALHAVREYVRLSKEAAQCWDGIFEQRAGEAVDRHWANRVPLVGVADMSSLWVRPGLTGDIRSGTYMLPAVEAKYDLLKLMRAAYSVHEAFRDSEQCKTGSALHKTYEAAIGAAGPVRLSVAGDRFDLRYEGRYNDSDERWGRTWTRNPHPGRTTA
;
A
#
# COMPACT_ATOMS: atom_id res chain seq x y z
N MET A 1 -1.97 17.14 -9.73
CA MET A 1 -2.42 16.81 -8.36
C MET A 1 -1.20 16.87 -7.46
N ARG A 2 -1.31 17.46 -6.27
CA ARG A 2 -0.16 17.79 -5.39
C ARG A 2 0.38 16.51 -4.73
N THR A 3 1.70 16.31 -4.75
CA THR A 3 2.35 15.10 -4.22
C THR A 3 2.87 15.28 -2.78
N GLU A 4 3.01 16.52 -2.32
CA GLU A 4 3.47 16.85 -0.97
C GLU A 4 2.71 18.07 -0.44
N ALA A 5 2.38 18.07 0.86
CA ALA A 5 1.76 19.21 1.54
C ALA A 5 2.19 19.27 3.01
N GLN A 6 2.67 20.43 3.50
CA GLN A 6 3.20 20.60 4.86
C GLN A 6 4.17 19.49 5.33
N GLY A 7 5.04 19.02 4.42
CA GLY A 7 6.00 17.94 4.71
C GLY A 7 5.41 16.53 4.78
N TRP A 8 4.13 16.36 4.43
CA TRP A 8 3.49 15.05 4.26
C TRP A 8 3.55 14.63 2.80
N THR A 9 3.93 13.38 2.55
CA THR A 9 3.77 12.77 1.23
C THR A 9 2.30 12.42 1.02
N ILE A 10 1.70 12.93 -0.06
CA ILE A 10 0.32 12.63 -0.43
C ILE A 10 0.29 11.29 -1.16
N VAL A 11 -0.03 10.24 -0.41
CA VAL A 11 -0.10 8.85 -0.90
C VAL A 11 -1.26 8.65 -1.84
N HIS A 12 -2.42 9.24 -1.53
CA HIS A 12 -3.60 9.19 -2.37
C HIS A 12 -4.48 10.41 -2.14
N GLN A 13 -5.16 10.86 -3.19
CA GLN A 13 -6.13 11.94 -3.07
C GLN A 13 -7.25 11.79 -4.09
N LYS A 14 -8.43 12.28 -3.74
CA LYS A 14 -9.56 12.37 -4.67
C LYS A 14 -10.33 13.64 -4.41
N ARG A 15 -10.72 14.30 -5.49
CA ARG A 15 -11.51 15.51 -5.50
C ARG A 15 -12.56 15.38 -6.60
N THR A 16 -13.80 15.76 -6.32
CA THR A 16 -14.90 15.69 -7.28
C THR A 16 -15.73 16.97 -7.21
N GLN A 17 -16.36 17.32 -8.32
CA GLN A 17 -17.29 18.45 -8.37
C GLN A 17 -18.67 18.01 -7.88
N TRP A 18 -19.27 18.82 -7.02
CA TRP A 18 -20.64 18.65 -6.53
C TRP A 18 -21.29 20.03 -6.38
N LEU A 19 -22.44 20.23 -7.03
CA LEU A 19 -23.20 21.49 -7.01
C LEU A 19 -22.38 22.73 -7.34
N GLY A 20 -21.44 22.62 -8.29
CA GLY A 20 -20.61 23.73 -8.75
C GLY A 20 -19.32 23.93 -7.96
N GLU A 21 -19.16 23.32 -6.78
CA GLU A 21 -17.93 23.37 -5.97
C GLU A 21 -17.16 22.06 -6.07
N PHE A 22 -15.84 22.13 -5.95
CA PHE A 22 -14.99 20.96 -5.76
C PHE A 22 -14.74 20.73 -4.28
N ASP A 23 -14.93 19.48 -3.84
CA ASP A 23 -14.61 19.01 -2.49
C ASP A 23 -13.78 17.73 -2.61
N GLY A 24 -12.98 17.40 -1.61
CA GLY A 24 -12.07 16.28 -1.71
C GLY A 24 -11.43 15.86 -0.40
N VAL A 25 -10.70 14.77 -0.51
CA VAL A 25 -10.00 14.13 0.60
C VAL A 25 -8.61 13.72 0.16
N PHE A 26 -7.71 13.58 1.13
CA PHE A 26 -6.39 13.01 0.91
C PHE A 26 -5.96 12.08 2.05
N LEU A 27 -5.03 11.19 1.72
CA LEU A 27 -4.31 10.31 2.62
C LEU A 27 -2.83 10.68 2.55
N GLY A 28 -2.22 10.95 3.69
CA GLY A 28 -0.83 11.39 3.81
C GLY A 28 -0.01 10.48 4.72
N GLU A 29 1.29 10.43 4.47
CA GLU A 29 2.27 9.69 5.27
C GLU A 29 3.50 10.56 5.57
N ARG A 30 4.05 10.41 6.78
CA ARG A 30 5.30 11.03 7.22
C ARG A 30 5.96 10.22 8.34
N ASP A 31 7.13 9.67 8.09
CA ASP A 31 7.96 8.93 9.06
C ASP A 31 7.21 7.80 9.77
N GLY A 32 6.39 7.04 9.04
CA GLY A 32 5.54 5.98 9.52
C GLY A 32 4.29 6.46 10.27
N ASN A 33 4.04 7.77 10.34
CA ASN A 33 2.78 8.35 10.79
C ASN A 33 1.86 8.55 9.60
N TRP A 34 0.57 8.41 9.83
CA TRP A 34 -0.43 8.49 8.78
C TRP A 34 -1.47 9.54 9.12
N LEU A 35 -2.05 10.18 8.11
CA LEU A 35 -3.17 11.09 8.30
C LEU A 35 -4.19 10.92 7.19
N ALA A 36 -5.44 11.19 7.51
CA ALA A 36 -6.50 11.37 6.53
C ALA A 36 -7.14 12.74 6.74
N GLY A 37 -7.35 13.47 5.67
CA GLY A 37 -7.84 14.84 5.73
C GLY A 37 -8.81 15.21 4.63
N ARG A 38 -9.53 16.30 4.88
CA ARG A 38 -10.41 16.97 3.92
C ARG A 38 -9.72 18.19 3.38
N MET A 39 -9.82 18.34 2.07
CA MET A 39 -9.35 19.51 1.35
C MET A 39 -10.33 20.67 1.57
N PHE A 40 -9.87 21.90 1.34
CA PHE A 40 -10.78 23.04 1.25
C PHE A 40 -11.75 22.86 0.09
N ARG A 41 -12.97 23.38 0.23
CA ARG A 41 -13.87 23.52 -0.92
C ARG A 41 -13.38 24.63 -1.83
N GLY A 42 -13.54 24.45 -3.13
CA GLY A 42 -13.05 25.41 -4.12
C GLY A 42 -13.75 25.31 -5.45
N GLN A 43 -13.17 25.94 -6.46
CA GLN A 43 -13.73 26.06 -7.81
C GLN A 43 -13.01 25.16 -8.82
N SER A 44 -11.98 24.42 -8.40
CA SER A 44 -11.15 23.62 -9.29
C SER A 44 -10.66 22.31 -8.67
N MET A 45 -10.05 21.46 -9.51
CA MET A 45 -9.36 20.24 -9.08
C MET A 45 -8.04 20.51 -8.33
N HIS A 46 -7.61 21.77 -8.19
CA HIS A 46 -6.25 22.11 -7.77
C HIS A 46 -6.17 23.04 -6.56
N ASP A 47 -7.27 23.66 -6.16
CA ASP A 47 -7.37 24.58 -5.01
C ASP A 47 -7.76 23.90 -3.69
N GLY A 48 -7.62 22.56 -3.63
CA GLY A 48 -7.96 21.79 -2.43
C GLY A 48 -7.00 22.00 -1.26
N PHE A 49 -5.80 22.47 -1.56
CA PHE A 49 -4.82 22.93 -0.58
C PHE A 49 -4.56 24.40 -0.81
N ASP A 50 -4.34 25.16 0.26
CA ASP A 50 -3.98 26.57 0.11
C ASP A 50 -2.54 26.75 -0.41
N GLU A 51 -2.11 28.01 -0.50
CA GLU A 51 -0.77 28.39 -0.96
C GLU A 51 0.34 27.82 -0.06
N ASN A 52 0.09 27.69 1.25
CA ASN A 52 1.03 27.12 2.22
C ASN A 52 0.94 25.59 2.32
N GLY A 53 -0.01 24.96 1.62
CA GLY A 53 -0.27 23.54 1.69
C GLY A 53 -1.22 23.12 2.81
N GLU A 54 -1.86 24.07 3.48
CA GLU A 54 -2.91 23.79 4.46
C GLU A 54 -4.13 23.17 3.79
N TRP A 55 -4.93 22.50 4.62
CA TRP A 55 -6.16 21.82 4.25
C TRP A 55 -7.23 22.13 5.29
N TRP A 56 -8.47 21.71 5.04
CA TRP A 56 -9.59 22.09 5.91
C TRP A 56 -9.50 21.45 7.31
N TYR A 57 -9.39 20.13 7.38
CA TYR A 57 -9.08 19.42 8.62
C TYR A 57 -8.48 18.05 8.34
N ALA A 58 -7.75 17.50 9.32
CA ALA A 58 -7.23 16.14 9.23
C ALA A 58 -7.18 15.48 10.61
N ASN A 59 -7.29 14.15 10.59
CA ASN A 59 -7.01 13.29 11.73
C ASN A 59 -5.67 12.61 11.53
N GLN A 60 -4.79 12.76 12.52
CA GLN A 60 -3.45 12.19 12.52
C GLN A 60 -3.39 10.93 13.39
N TYR A 61 -2.76 9.90 12.85
CA TYR A 61 -2.49 8.61 13.49
C TYR A 61 -0.98 8.51 13.67
N ALA A 62 -0.53 8.86 14.88
CA ALA A 62 0.89 8.96 15.25
C ALA A 62 1.20 8.30 16.61
N TRP A 63 0.31 7.43 17.10
CA TRP A 63 0.53 6.77 18.38
C TRP A 63 1.68 5.77 18.28
N LYS A 64 2.77 6.02 19.02
CA LYS A 64 4.00 5.20 18.99
C LYS A 64 3.82 3.78 19.55
N ALA A 65 2.77 3.54 20.33
CA ALA A 65 2.47 2.23 20.88
C ALA A 65 1.97 1.26 19.79
N GLU A 66 1.31 1.79 18.76
CA GLU A 66 0.85 1.04 17.60
C GLU A 66 1.95 0.96 16.54
N HIS A 67 1.91 -0.05 15.69
CA HIS A 67 2.81 -0.11 14.54
C HIS A 67 2.23 0.58 13.30
N GLU A 68 3.11 0.91 12.33
CA GLU A 68 2.73 1.69 11.15
C GLU A 68 1.55 1.09 10.39
N ALA A 69 1.55 -0.22 10.12
CA ALA A 69 0.45 -0.83 9.36
C ALA A 69 -0.93 -0.69 10.04
N SER A 70 -0.97 -0.66 11.38
CA SER A 70 -2.19 -0.37 12.13
C SER A 70 -2.60 1.11 11.96
N ARG A 71 -1.66 2.04 12.10
CA ARG A 71 -1.91 3.48 11.85
C ARG A 71 -2.40 3.76 10.43
N ALA A 72 -1.83 3.09 9.43
CA ALA A 72 -2.26 3.18 8.04
C ALA A 72 -3.68 2.64 7.85
N LEU A 73 -4.03 1.51 8.48
CA LEU A 73 -5.39 0.96 8.46
C LEU A 73 -6.40 1.96 9.04
N HIS A 74 -6.08 2.59 10.18
CA HIS A 74 -6.92 3.61 10.78
C HIS A 74 -7.08 4.84 9.87
N ALA A 75 -5.99 5.32 9.29
CA ALA A 75 -6.02 6.43 8.34
C ALA A 75 -6.84 6.11 7.08
N VAL A 76 -6.72 4.90 6.52
CA VAL A 76 -7.55 4.48 5.35
C VAL A 76 -9.03 4.43 5.71
N ARG A 77 -9.39 3.88 6.88
CA ARG A 77 -10.80 3.87 7.34
C ARG A 77 -11.36 5.27 7.49
N GLU A 78 -10.57 6.17 8.06
CA GLU A 78 -10.93 7.57 8.18
C GLU A 78 -11.04 8.25 6.83
N TYR A 79 -10.10 8.02 5.92
CA TYR A 79 -10.14 8.52 4.55
C TYR A 79 -11.40 8.08 3.79
N VAL A 80 -11.82 6.82 3.97
CA VAL A 80 -13.09 6.28 3.43
C VAL A 80 -14.31 6.92 4.10
N ARG A 81 -14.26 7.20 5.41
CA ARG A 81 -15.34 7.92 6.10
C ARG A 81 -15.47 9.36 5.57
N LEU A 82 -14.36 10.08 5.50
CA LEU A 82 -14.29 11.46 5.00
C LEU A 82 -14.76 11.57 3.55
N SER A 83 -14.45 10.58 2.70
CA SER A 83 -14.84 10.61 1.29
C SER A 83 -16.35 10.47 1.06
N LYS A 84 -17.06 9.84 2.00
CA LYS A 84 -18.54 9.78 2.00
C LYS A 84 -19.14 11.14 2.34
N GLU A 85 -18.44 11.97 3.11
CA GLU A 85 -18.86 13.32 3.51
C GLU A 85 -18.44 14.41 2.51
N ALA A 86 -17.44 14.13 1.67
CA ALA A 86 -16.88 15.06 0.69
C ALA A 86 -17.46 14.84 -0.70
N ALA A 87 -18.48 15.61 -1.09
CA ALA A 87 -19.04 15.60 -2.45
C ALA A 87 -19.34 14.19 -3.03
N GLN A 88 -19.61 13.20 -2.15
CA GLN A 88 -19.69 11.79 -2.50
C GLN A 88 -18.51 11.30 -3.36
N CYS A 89 -17.28 11.70 -3.01
CA CYS A 89 -16.05 11.19 -3.61
C CYS A 89 -15.93 9.64 -3.49
N TRP A 90 -16.72 9.03 -2.62
CA TRP A 90 -16.74 7.60 -2.40
C TRP A 90 -17.44 6.81 -3.51
N ASP A 91 -16.81 5.72 -3.97
CA ASP A 91 -17.41 4.67 -4.79
C ASP A 91 -16.90 3.30 -4.31
N GLY A 92 -17.46 2.19 -4.80
CA GLY A 92 -17.07 0.84 -4.37
C GLY A 92 -15.60 0.48 -4.68
N ILE A 93 -14.96 1.16 -5.62
CA ILE A 93 -13.55 0.94 -6.01
C ILE A 93 -12.61 1.81 -5.18
N PHE A 94 -13.12 2.89 -4.57
CA PHE A 94 -12.35 3.86 -3.80
C PHE A 94 -11.59 3.24 -2.64
N GLU A 95 -12.25 2.39 -1.86
CA GLU A 95 -11.62 1.72 -0.70
C GLU A 95 -10.50 0.77 -1.17
N GLN A 96 -10.73 0.01 -2.24
CA GLN A 96 -9.70 -0.82 -2.84
C GLN A 96 -8.51 0.02 -3.30
N ARG A 97 -8.75 1.13 -4.01
CA ARG A 97 -7.68 2.03 -4.50
C ARG A 97 -6.90 2.69 -3.37
N ALA A 98 -7.57 3.05 -2.28
CA ALA A 98 -6.90 3.60 -1.09
C ALA A 98 -5.93 2.57 -0.49
N GLY A 99 -6.38 1.32 -0.31
CA GLY A 99 -5.51 0.23 0.15
C GLY A 99 -4.35 -0.05 -0.81
N GLU A 100 -4.61 -0.10 -2.12
CA GLU A 100 -3.55 -0.29 -3.12
C GLU A 100 -2.54 0.87 -3.14
N ALA A 101 -2.97 2.11 -2.89
CA ALA A 101 -2.07 3.25 -2.82
C ALA A 101 -1.10 3.14 -1.63
N VAL A 102 -1.59 2.67 -0.48
CA VAL A 102 -0.75 2.35 0.68
C VAL A 102 0.25 1.24 0.35
N ASP A 103 -0.21 0.14 -0.25
CA ASP A 103 0.66 -0.98 -0.63
C ASP A 103 1.75 -0.54 -1.62
N ARG A 104 1.40 0.30 -2.61
CA ARG A 104 2.36 0.87 -3.59
C ARG A 104 3.36 1.80 -2.91
N HIS A 105 2.91 2.65 -1.99
CA HIS A 105 3.77 3.54 -1.23
C HIS A 105 4.82 2.77 -0.44
N TRP A 106 4.38 1.74 0.30
CA TRP A 106 5.27 0.84 1.03
C TRP A 106 6.22 0.04 0.16
N ALA A 107 5.77 -0.44 -1.00
CA ALA A 107 6.62 -1.17 -1.94
C ALA A 107 7.80 -0.31 -2.44
N ASN A 108 7.57 0.98 -2.65
CA ASN A 108 8.58 1.94 -3.14
C ASN A 108 9.47 2.53 -2.05
N ARG A 109 9.21 2.23 -0.77
CA ARG A 109 9.94 2.86 0.34
C ARG A 109 11.43 2.50 0.39
N VAL A 110 11.78 1.30 -0.06
CA VAL A 110 13.18 0.86 -0.19
C VAL A 110 13.51 0.81 -1.69
N PRO A 111 14.60 1.47 -2.15
CA PRO A 111 15.03 1.37 -3.54
C PRO A 111 15.39 -0.07 -3.90
N LEU A 112 14.84 -0.58 -5.01
CA LEU A 112 15.10 -1.93 -5.53
C LEU A 112 15.83 -1.91 -6.87
N VAL A 113 16.61 -0.85 -7.14
CA VAL A 113 17.41 -0.74 -8.36
C VAL A 113 18.45 -1.87 -8.39
N GLY A 114 18.47 -2.64 -9.48
CA GLY A 114 19.39 -3.77 -9.64
C GLY A 114 18.98 -5.04 -8.89
N VAL A 115 17.88 -5.03 -8.13
CA VAL A 115 17.33 -6.24 -7.50
C VAL A 115 16.62 -7.05 -8.56
N ALA A 116 17.00 -8.32 -8.73
CA ALA A 116 16.39 -9.18 -9.72
C ALA A 116 14.86 -9.26 -9.57
N ASP A 117 14.17 -9.53 -10.69
CA ASP A 117 12.72 -9.79 -10.68
C ASP A 117 12.37 -10.89 -9.68
N MET A 118 11.18 -10.86 -9.09
CA MET A 118 10.75 -11.82 -8.04
C MET A 118 9.31 -12.23 -8.25
N SER A 119 8.91 -13.33 -7.62
CA SER A 119 7.51 -13.73 -7.48
C SER A 119 7.03 -13.58 -6.04
N SER A 120 5.75 -13.26 -5.87
CA SER A 120 5.03 -13.15 -4.61
C SER A 120 4.12 -14.36 -4.40
N LEU A 121 4.16 -14.94 -3.21
CA LEU A 121 3.37 -16.11 -2.84
C LEU A 121 2.68 -15.94 -1.50
N TRP A 122 1.43 -16.38 -1.41
CA TRP A 122 0.71 -16.61 -0.16
C TRP A 122 0.22 -18.06 -0.07
N VAL A 123 0.53 -18.73 1.04
CA VAL A 123 0.11 -20.08 1.37
C VAL A 123 -0.66 -20.06 2.69
N ARG A 124 -1.88 -20.60 2.67
CA ARG A 124 -2.68 -20.82 3.88
C ARG A 124 -2.59 -22.30 4.30
N PRO A 125 -2.18 -22.62 5.54
CA PRO A 125 -2.18 -24.00 6.01
C PRO A 125 -3.61 -24.57 6.12
N GLY A 126 -3.88 -25.71 5.48
CA GLY A 126 -5.17 -26.43 5.46
C GLY A 126 -5.14 -27.66 4.53
N LEU A 127 -6.19 -28.51 4.56
CA LEU A 127 -6.25 -29.84 3.91
C LEU A 127 -5.93 -29.88 2.40
N THR A 128 -6.06 -28.77 1.68
CA THR A 128 -5.78 -28.66 0.23
C THR A 128 -4.56 -27.81 -0.12
N GLY A 129 -3.90 -27.17 0.86
CA GLY A 129 -2.72 -26.34 0.62
C GLY A 129 -2.96 -25.21 -0.38
N ASP A 130 -4.12 -24.52 -0.29
CA ASP A 130 -4.52 -23.49 -1.25
C ASP A 130 -3.43 -22.41 -1.38
N ILE A 131 -2.83 -22.35 -2.57
CA ILE A 131 -1.85 -21.36 -2.96
C ILE A 131 -2.59 -20.20 -3.63
N ARG A 132 -2.39 -18.98 -3.13
CA ARG A 132 -2.87 -17.74 -3.75
C ARG A 132 -1.66 -16.87 -4.10
N SER A 133 -1.12 -17.08 -5.29
CA SER A 133 0.14 -16.45 -5.71
C SER A 133 0.32 -16.34 -7.22
N GLY A 134 1.20 -15.44 -7.64
CA GLY A 134 1.80 -15.47 -8.97
C GLY A 134 2.96 -16.47 -9.02
N THR A 135 2.90 -17.43 -9.93
CA THR A 135 4.08 -18.23 -10.37
C THR A 135 5.00 -17.45 -11.30
N TYR A 136 4.73 -16.15 -11.47
CA TYR A 136 5.40 -15.31 -12.43
C TYR A 136 6.39 -14.35 -11.78
N MET A 137 7.51 -14.17 -12.45
CA MET A 137 8.51 -13.16 -12.11
C MET A 137 8.01 -11.78 -12.56
N LEU A 138 7.94 -10.85 -11.62
CA LEU A 138 7.58 -9.45 -11.79
C LEU A 138 8.80 -8.57 -11.45
N PRO A 139 8.87 -7.32 -11.97
CA PRO A 139 9.83 -6.34 -11.46
C PRO A 139 9.81 -6.29 -9.93
N ALA A 140 10.97 -6.16 -9.29
CA ALA A 140 11.13 -6.32 -7.84
C ALA A 140 10.13 -5.50 -7.01
N VAL A 141 9.89 -4.24 -7.39
CA VAL A 141 8.92 -3.34 -6.74
C VAL A 141 7.49 -3.86 -6.88
N GLU A 142 7.14 -4.38 -8.05
CA GLU A 142 5.80 -4.89 -8.36
C GLU A 142 5.52 -6.22 -7.65
N ALA A 143 6.53 -7.08 -7.55
CA ALA A 143 6.46 -8.29 -6.73
C ALA A 143 6.25 -7.96 -5.24
N LYS A 144 6.95 -6.94 -4.74
CA LYS A 144 6.78 -6.45 -3.36
C LYS A 144 5.41 -5.80 -3.13
N TYR A 145 4.92 -5.03 -4.08
CA TYR A 145 3.55 -4.50 -4.07
C TYR A 145 2.53 -5.65 -4.01
N ASP A 146 2.68 -6.68 -4.84
CA ASP A 146 1.75 -7.80 -4.86
C ASP A 146 1.81 -8.62 -3.55
N LEU A 147 3.00 -8.80 -2.95
CA LEU A 147 3.15 -9.38 -1.60
C LEU A 147 2.33 -8.61 -0.56
N LEU A 148 2.48 -7.28 -0.49
CA LEU A 148 1.75 -6.44 0.48
C LEU A 148 0.23 -6.52 0.25
N LYS A 149 -0.19 -6.53 -1.02
CA LYS A 149 -1.59 -6.74 -1.40
C LYS A 149 -2.12 -8.09 -0.94
N LEU A 150 -1.36 -9.17 -1.12
CA LEU A 150 -1.71 -10.52 -0.64
C LEU A 150 -1.83 -10.56 0.88
N MET A 151 -0.89 -9.95 1.60
CA MET A 151 -0.95 -9.83 3.06
C MET A 151 -2.21 -9.10 3.52
N ARG A 152 -2.54 -7.96 2.92
CA ARG A 152 -3.76 -7.20 3.23
C ARG A 152 -5.05 -7.97 2.90
N ALA A 153 -5.05 -8.77 1.84
CA ALA A 153 -6.19 -9.58 1.41
C ALA A 153 -6.39 -10.86 2.25
N ALA A 154 -5.38 -11.27 3.02
CA ALA A 154 -5.45 -12.47 3.84
C ALA A 154 -6.43 -12.29 5.01
N TYR A 155 -7.43 -13.19 5.08
CA TYR A 155 -8.44 -13.15 6.12
C TYR A 155 -7.83 -13.25 7.53
N SER A 156 -6.82 -14.11 7.71
CA SER A 156 -6.13 -14.28 9.00
C SER A 156 -5.43 -12.99 9.45
N VAL A 157 -4.82 -12.26 8.52
CA VAL A 157 -4.17 -10.97 8.77
C VAL A 157 -5.22 -9.92 9.10
N HIS A 158 -6.36 -9.90 8.38
CA HIS A 158 -7.47 -9.01 8.70
C HIS A 158 -8.03 -9.26 10.11
N GLU A 159 -8.19 -10.52 10.53
CA GLU A 159 -8.60 -10.85 11.89
C GLU A 159 -7.53 -10.48 12.92
N ALA A 160 -6.25 -10.62 12.60
CA ALA A 160 -5.16 -10.19 13.49
C ALA A 160 -5.23 -8.69 13.81
N PHE A 161 -5.60 -7.84 12.85
CA PHE A 161 -5.82 -6.40 13.11
C PHE A 161 -6.99 -6.09 14.07
N ARG A 162 -7.84 -7.06 14.41
CA ARG A 162 -8.91 -6.90 15.41
C ARG A 162 -8.42 -7.18 16.84
N ASP A 163 -7.28 -7.85 16.99
CA ASP A 163 -6.63 -8.09 18.27
C ASP A 163 -5.72 -6.90 18.62
N SER A 164 -6.02 -6.20 19.72
CA SER A 164 -5.24 -5.04 20.17
C SER A 164 -3.79 -5.38 20.47
N GLU A 165 -3.46 -6.61 20.89
CA GLU A 165 -2.07 -7.01 21.13
C GLU A 165 -1.29 -7.15 19.82
N GLN A 166 -1.95 -7.53 18.72
CA GLN A 166 -1.31 -7.59 17.42
C GLN A 166 -1.06 -6.19 16.83
N CYS A 167 -1.84 -5.17 17.19
CA CYS A 167 -1.61 -3.80 16.74
C CYS A 167 -0.42 -3.10 17.41
N LYS A 168 0.13 -3.66 18.49
CA LYS A 168 1.26 -3.07 19.22
C LYS A 168 2.60 -3.27 18.51
N THR A 169 3.50 -2.30 18.69
CA THR A 169 4.90 -2.43 18.31
C THR A 169 5.52 -3.67 18.98
N GLY A 170 6.11 -4.54 18.16
CA GLY A 170 6.81 -5.76 18.57
C GLY A 170 5.99 -7.05 18.42
N SER A 171 4.71 -6.94 18.08
CA SER A 171 3.84 -8.07 17.77
C SER A 171 4.31 -8.87 16.53
N ALA A 172 3.72 -10.05 16.32
CA ALA A 172 4.00 -10.84 15.12
C ALA A 172 3.55 -10.13 13.84
N LEU A 173 2.41 -9.45 13.90
CA LEU A 173 1.90 -8.61 12.81
C LEU A 173 2.84 -7.44 12.51
N HIS A 174 3.31 -6.75 13.54
CA HIS A 174 4.27 -5.65 13.40
C HIS A 174 5.53 -6.12 12.67
N LYS A 175 6.21 -7.14 13.20
CA LYS A 175 7.47 -7.65 12.65
C LYS A 175 7.32 -8.11 11.21
N THR A 176 6.17 -8.70 10.89
CA THR A 176 5.87 -9.20 9.54
C THR A 176 5.69 -8.05 8.54
N TYR A 177 4.91 -7.03 8.88
CA TYR A 177 4.77 -5.85 8.03
C TYR A 177 6.08 -5.05 7.93
N GLU A 178 6.80 -4.87 9.03
CA GLU A 178 8.11 -4.20 9.05
C GLU A 178 9.10 -4.92 8.12
N ALA A 179 9.18 -6.25 8.19
CA ALA A 179 10.02 -7.04 7.30
C ALA A 179 9.56 -6.95 5.83
N ALA A 180 8.25 -6.98 5.55
CA ALA A 180 7.73 -6.83 4.19
C ALA A 180 8.06 -5.45 3.60
N ILE A 181 7.85 -4.38 4.36
CA ILE A 181 8.10 -2.99 3.94
C ILE A 181 9.60 -2.75 3.79
N GLY A 182 10.43 -3.30 4.68
CA GLY A 182 11.89 -3.15 4.67
C GLY A 182 12.62 -4.06 3.68
N ALA A 183 11.96 -5.05 3.07
CA ALA A 183 12.61 -6.03 2.21
C ALA A 183 13.29 -5.37 1.00
N ALA A 184 14.60 -5.62 0.85
CA ALA A 184 15.43 -5.23 -0.30
C ALA A 184 15.72 -6.40 -1.26
N GLY A 185 14.99 -7.51 -1.12
CA GLY A 185 15.21 -8.77 -1.82
C GLY A 185 14.25 -9.85 -1.29
N PRO A 186 14.53 -11.14 -1.56
CA PRO A 186 13.66 -12.23 -1.11
C PRO A 186 13.43 -12.22 0.40
N VAL A 187 12.20 -12.52 0.80
CA VAL A 187 11.82 -12.60 2.20
C VAL A 187 10.75 -13.67 2.38
N ARG A 188 10.83 -14.41 3.50
CA ARG A 188 9.80 -15.34 3.94
C ARG A 188 9.20 -14.85 5.24
N LEU A 189 7.88 -14.77 5.29
CA LEU A 189 7.11 -14.19 6.37
C LEU A 189 6.04 -15.16 6.84
N SER A 190 5.66 -15.05 8.11
CA SER A 190 4.62 -15.88 8.70
C SER A 190 3.85 -15.09 9.75
N VAL A 191 2.54 -14.93 9.55
CA VAL A 191 1.67 -14.21 10.48
C VAL A 191 0.29 -14.84 10.49
N ALA A 192 -0.30 -14.96 11.69
CA ALA A 192 -1.64 -15.54 11.89
C ALA A 192 -1.84 -16.93 11.22
N GLY A 193 -0.77 -17.71 11.12
CA GLY A 193 -0.75 -19.03 10.47
C GLY A 193 -0.50 -18.99 8.97
N ASP A 194 -0.73 -17.86 8.29
CA ASP A 194 -0.45 -17.71 6.87
C ASP A 194 1.04 -17.48 6.60
N ARG A 195 1.53 -18.02 5.49
CA ARG A 195 2.92 -17.85 5.02
C ARG A 195 2.93 -17.01 3.76
N PHE A 196 3.84 -16.04 3.71
CA PHE A 196 4.03 -15.17 2.56
C PHE A 196 5.49 -15.19 2.13
N ASP A 197 5.75 -15.28 0.83
CA ASP A 197 7.09 -15.33 0.27
C ASP A 197 7.25 -14.31 -0.84
N LEU A 198 8.39 -13.62 -0.85
CA LEU A 198 8.96 -12.93 -1.99
C LEU A 198 10.23 -13.69 -2.37
N ARG A 199 10.33 -14.20 -3.60
CA ARG A 199 11.38 -15.16 -3.96
C ARG A 199 11.76 -15.17 -5.43
N TYR A 200 12.95 -15.69 -5.71
CA TYR A 200 13.47 -15.92 -7.05
C TYR A 200 13.04 -17.30 -7.56
N GLU A 201 11.80 -17.42 -8.02
CA GLU A 201 11.34 -18.65 -8.67
C GLU A 201 10.08 -18.43 -9.49
N GLY A 202 9.96 -19.20 -10.58
CA GLY A 202 8.83 -19.11 -11.50
C GLY A 202 9.26 -18.95 -12.96
N ARG A 203 8.30 -18.58 -13.80
CA ARG A 203 8.54 -18.18 -15.20
C ARG A 203 8.25 -16.70 -15.36
N TYR A 204 8.73 -16.05 -16.41
CA TYR A 204 8.35 -14.67 -16.66
C TYR A 204 6.90 -14.55 -17.13
N ASN A 205 6.20 -13.48 -16.71
CA ASN A 205 4.89 -13.14 -17.28
C ASN A 205 5.08 -12.44 -18.63
N ASP A 206 5.42 -13.21 -19.67
CA ASP A 206 5.61 -12.68 -21.03
C ASP A 206 4.29 -12.42 -21.76
N SER A 207 3.16 -12.88 -21.20
CA SER A 207 1.83 -12.85 -21.83
C SER A 207 1.01 -11.58 -21.59
N ASP A 208 1.27 -10.83 -20.51
CA ASP A 208 0.57 -9.56 -20.26
C ASP A 208 1.44 -8.41 -20.78
N GLU A 209 0.95 -7.76 -21.85
CA GLU A 209 1.68 -6.72 -22.60
C GLU A 209 2.13 -5.56 -21.71
N ARG A 210 1.44 -5.31 -20.57
CA ARG A 210 1.85 -4.31 -19.57
C ARG A 210 3.22 -4.63 -18.95
N TRP A 211 3.59 -5.91 -18.90
CA TRP A 211 4.87 -6.39 -18.37
C TRP A 211 5.89 -6.70 -19.47
N GLY A 212 5.43 -6.92 -20.70
CA GLY A 212 6.28 -7.23 -21.85
C GLY A 212 6.99 -6.04 -22.48
N ARG A 213 6.39 -4.83 -22.46
CA ARG A 213 6.92 -3.65 -23.19
C ARG A 213 7.36 -2.47 -22.32
N THR A 214 6.92 -2.40 -21.07
CA THR A 214 6.97 -1.15 -20.28
C THR A 214 8.07 -1.10 -19.23
N TRP A 215 8.66 -2.24 -18.88
CA TRP A 215 9.62 -2.32 -17.76
C TRP A 215 10.96 -2.88 -18.24
N THR A 216 12.03 -2.13 -17.99
CA THR A 216 13.40 -2.64 -18.16
C THR A 216 13.58 -3.77 -17.15
N ARG A 217 13.65 -5.02 -17.63
CA ARG A 217 13.78 -6.19 -16.74
C ARG A 217 15.07 -6.08 -15.94
N ASN A 218 14.99 -6.36 -14.65
CA ASN A 218 16.18 -6.37 -13.80
C ASN A 218 17.06 -7.60 -14.14
N PRO A 219 18.38 -7.51 -13.94
CA PRO A 219 19.30 -8.59 -14.29
C PRO A 219 18.90 -9.90 -13.59
N HIS A 220 18.77 -10.98 -14.35
CA HIS A 220 18.51 -12.31 -13.80
C HIS A 220 19.83 -12.87 -13.24
N PRO A 221 19.87 -13.47 -12.03
CA PRO A 221 21.11 -13.98 -11.43
C PRO A 221 21.79 -15.07 -12.28
N GLY A 222 21.05 -15.73 -13.19
CA GLY A 222 21.58 -16.69 -14.17
C GLY A 222 21.78 -16.15 -15.59
N ARG A 223 21.53 -14.86 -15.87
CA ARG A 223 21.88 -14.25 -17.17
C ARG A 223 23.23 -13.58 -17.04
N THR A 224 24.30 -14.29 -17.39
CA THR A 224 25.55 -13.64 -17.80
C THR A 224 25.21 -12.80 -19.04
N THR A 225 25.44 -11.50 -18.95
CA THR A 225 25.40 -10.60 -20.10
C THR A 225 26.36 -11.15 -21.15
N ALA A 226 25.82 -11.56 -22.30
CA ALA A 226 26.60 -11.76 -23.52
C ALA A 226 26.97 -10.41 -24.12
#